data_AF-W2SYK3-F1
#
_entry.id   AF-W2SYK3-F1
#
_cell.length_a   1.000
_cell.length_b   1.000
_cell.length_c   1.000
_cell.angle_alpha   90.00
_cell.angle_beta   90.00
_cell.angle_gamma   90.00
#
_symmetry.space_group_name_H-M   'P 1'
#
loop_
_entity.id
_entity.type
_entity.pdbx_description
1 polymer ?
#
loop_
_entity_poly.entity_id
_entity_poly.type
_entity_poly.pdbx_seq_one_letter_code
_entity_poly.pdbx_strand_id
1 'polypeptide(L)'
;MRFLMVVKPYGFSFSMNYLLLLWFLLSICAADDLINPQKCWFRCTASCLNEHKGGNVQHCLATCKPYDDPQLCAPDDLKCWEKCKDQKPAQPIGVTDGFHMEQNNLTSVVVFNPVKGATFYVVQYKGSNEEHFAPDHFEV
;
A
#
# COMPACT_ATOMS: atom_id res chain seq x y z
N MET A 1 12.45 5.64 5.78
CA MET A 1 12.18 5.32 4.36
C MET A 1 10.78 4.73 4.33
N ARG A 2 9.92 5.23 3.43
CA ARG A 2 8.50 5.48 3.70
C ARG A 2 7.64 4.69 2.72
N PHE A 3 6.64 3.99 3.25
CA PHE A 3 5.79 3.10 2.49
C PHE A 3 4.35 3.57 2.65
N LEU A 4 3.67 3.80 1.54
CA LEU A 4 2.25 4.11 1.54
C LEU A 4 1.50 2.86 1.10
N MET A 5 0.54 2.47 1.92
CA MET A 5 -0.49 1.55 1.50
C MET A 5 -1.72 2.36 1.08
N VAL A 6 -2.21 2.15 -0.13
CA VAL A 6 -3.41 2.79 -0.65
C VAL A 6 -4.62 1.93 -0.25
N VAL A 7 -5.37 2.39 0.75
CA VAL A 7 -6.70 1.87 1.08
C VAL A 7 -7.74 2.77 0.39
N LYS A 8 -8.58 2.19 -0.47
CA LYS A 8 -9.65 2.92 -1.18
C LYS A 8 -10.71 3.50 -0.21
N PRO A 9 -11.35 4.62 -0.57
CA PRO A 9 -12.58 5.07 0.08
C PRO A 9 -13.74 4.14 -0.34
N TYR A 10 -14.36 3.48 0.63
CA TYR A 10 -15.61 2.76 0.38
C TYR A 10 -16.76 3.76 0.20
N GLY A 11 -17.45 3.68 -0.95
CA GLY A 11 -18.78 4.24 -1.10
C GLY A 11 -19.82 3.24 -0.57
N PHE A 12 -20.51 3.59 0.52
CA PHE A 12 -21.68 2.86 0.99
C PHE A 12 -22.94 3.70 0.73
N SER A 13 -23.92 3.12 0.04
CA SER A 13 -25.30 3.63 0.06
C SER A 13 -26.03 2.94 1.21
N PHE A 14 -26.27 3.67 2.30
CA PHE A 14 -27.14 3.20 3.38
C PHE A 14 -28.55 3.74 3.15
N SER A 15 -29.52 2.83 3.02
CA SER A 15 -30.93 3.18 3.16
C SER A 15 -31.15 3.79 4.54
N MET A 16 -31.75 4.98 4.56
CA MET A 16 -31.75 5.94 5.65
C MET A 16 -32.69 5.54 6.80
N ASN A 17 -32.46 4.38 7.45
CA ASN A 17 -33.29 3.95 8.59
C ASN A 17 -32.60 3.11 9.70
N TYR A 18 -31.26 3.03 9.76
CA TYR A 18 -30.54 2.34 10.85
C TYR A 18 -29.51 3.22 11.57
N LEU A 19 -29.81 4.51 11.72
CA LEU A 19 -28.83 5.54 12.09
C LEU A 19 -28.42 5.60 13.58
N LEU A 20 -28.85 4.67 14.44
CA LEU A 20 -28.66 4.81 15.90
C LEU A 20 -27.95 3.64 16.62
N LEU A 21 -27.46 2.60 15.91
CA LEU A 21 -26.79 1.45 16.55
C LEU A 21 -25.35 1.17 16.09
N LEU A 22 -24.74 2.04 15.27
CA LEU A 22 -23.43 1.77 14.64
C LEU A 22 -22.28 2.64 15.15
N TRP A 23 -22.43 3.34 16.27
CA TRP A 23 -21.40 4.23 16.80
C TRP A 23 -20.27 3.54 17.58
N PHE A 24 -20.28 2.20 17.75
CA PHE A 24 -19.34 1.54 18.65
C PHE A 24 -18.26 0.62 18.04
N LEU A 25 -18.17 0.44 16.72
CA LEU A 25 -17.16 -0.49 16.15
C LEU A 25 -16.51 -0.03 14.83
N LEU A 26 -16.53 1.25 14.49
CA LEU A 26 -15.73 1.79 13.39
C LEU A 26 -14.32 2.23 13.86
N SER A 27 -13.65 1.38 14.66
CA SER A 27 -12.18 1.34 14.62
C SER A 27 -11.79 0.58 13.37
N ILE A 28 -11.94 1.24 12.22
CA ILE A 28 -11.47 0.74 10.93
C ILE A 28 -9.95 0.70 11.06
N CYS A 29 -9.41 -0.45 11.46
CA CYS A 29 -8.03 -0.77 11.16
C CYS A 29 -7.92 -0.65 9.64
N ALA A 30 -7.04 0.24 9.15
CA ALA A 30 -6.59 0.17 7.78
C ALA A 30 -6.07 -1.26 7.60
N ALA A 31 -6.89 -2.13 6.99
CA ALA A 31 -6.53 -3.50 6.77
C ALA A 31 -5.37 -3.45 5.78
N ASP A 32 -4.18 -3.66 6.31
CA ASP A 32 -2.97 -3.69 5.51
C ASP A 32 -2.84 -5.08 4.88
N ASP A 33 -3.63 -5.27 3.81
CA ASP A 33 -3.77 -6.47 3.00
C ASP A 33 -2.46 -6.92 2.30
N LEU A 34 -1.39 -6.12 2.35
CA LEU A 34 -0.07 -6.56 1.92
C LEU A 34 0.50 -7.55 2.94
N ILE A 35 1.10 -8.62 2.47
CA ILE A 35 1.87 -9.51 3.34
C ILE A 35 3.21 -8.88 3.70
N ASN A 36 3.78 -9.24 4.84
CA ASN A 36 5.05 -8.66 5.33
C ASN A 36 6.20 -8.69 4.31
N PRO A 37 6.42 -9.78 3.53
CA PRO A 37 7.45 -9.78 2.48
C PRO A 37 7.23 -8.69 1.44
N GLN A 38 6.01 -8.49 0.96
CA GLN A 38 5.72 -7.44 -0.01
C GLN A 38 5.90 -6.04 0.58
N LYS A 39 5.53 -5.85 1.85
CA LYS A 39 5.86 -4.61 2.58
C LYS A 39 7.36 -4.37 2.62
N CYS A 40 8.15 -5.41 2.78
CA CYS A 40 9.60 -5.28 2.76
C CYS A 40 10.15 -5.02 1.36
N TRP A 41 9.59 -5.66 0.34
CA TRP A 41 9.99 -5.47 -1.04
C TRP A 41 9.78 -4.03 -1.53
N PHE A 42 8.59 -3.45 -1.38
CA PHE A 42 8.42 -2.07 -1.84
C PHE A 42 9.11 -1.05 -0.92
N ARG A 43 9.46 -1.42 0.32
CA ARG A 43 10.27 -0.57 1.20
C ARG A 43 11.64 -0.50 0.58
N CYS A 44 12.32 -1.63 0.41
CA CYS A 44 13.62 -1.63 -0.26
C CYS A 44 13.57 -0.85 -1.58
N THR A 45 12.53 -1.05 -2.41
CA THR A 45 12.36 -0.34 -3.68
C THR A 45 12.31 1.17 -3.49
N ALA A 46 11.54 1.66 -2.52
CA ALA A 46 11.48 3.08 -2.17
C ALA A 46 12.83 3.61 -1.64
N SER A 47 13.66 2.80 -0.96
CA SER A 47 15.02 3.23 -0.54
C SER A 47 15.88 3.45 -1.74
N CYS A 48 15.91 2.46 -2.62
CA CYS A 48 16.69 2.46 -3.83
C CYS A 48 16.32 3.68 -4.68
N LEU A 49 15.03 3.96 -4.86
CA LEU A 49 14.56 5.15 -5.60
C LEU A 49 14.98 6.45 -4.91
N ASN A 50 14.93 6.51 -3.58
CA ASN A 50 15.35 7.70 -2.85
C ASN A 50 16.87 7.95 -2.95
N GLU A 51 17.67 6.88 -2.87
CA GLU A 51 19.13 6.92 -2.99
C GLU A 51 19.57 7.35 -4.41
N HIS A 52 18.84 6.88 -5.42
CA HIS A 52 19.09 7.20 -6.83
C HIS A 52 18.28 8.40 -7.35
N LYS A 53 17.64 9.20 -6.49
CA LYS A 53 16.87 10.41 -6.83
C LYS A 53 15.80 10.19 -7.91
N GLY A 54 15.03 9.11 -7.79
CA GLY A 54 13.97 8.76 -8.74
C GLY A 54 14.50 8.07 -10.01
N GLY A 55 15.52 7.23 -9.84
CA GLY A 55 16.05 6.38 -10.92
C GLY A 55 15.04 5.37 -11.48
N ASN A 56 15.53 4.39 -12.23
CA ASN A 56 14.67 3.39 -12.87
C ASN A 56 13.97 2.50 -11.83
N VAL A 57 12.64 2.57 -11.76
CA VAL A 57 11.79 1.77 -10.85
C VAL A 57 12.00 0.27 -11.03
N GLN A 58 12.08 -0.21 -12.29
CA GLN A 58 12.27 -1.64 -12.58
C GLN A 58 13.62 -2.15 -12.09
N HIS A 59 14.66 -1.31 -12.15
CA HIS A 59 15.95 -1.65 -11.57
C HIS A 59 15.84 -1.83 -10.05
N CYS A 60 15.17 -0.92 -9.35
CA CYS A 60 14.99 -1.01 -7.91
C CYS A 60 14.11 -2.20 -7.50
N LEU A 61 13.02 -2.47 -8.23
CA LEU A 61 12.17 -3.64 -7.99
C LEU A 61 12.96 -4.95 -8.12
N ALA A 62 13.80 -5.07 -9.16
CA ALA A 62 14.64 -6.24 -9.38
C ALA A 62 15.71 -6.40 -8.29
N THR A 63 16.44 -5.33 -7.97
CA THR A 63 17.47 -5.32 -6.92
C THR A 63 16.89 -5.70 -5.56
N CYS A 64 15.66 -5.27 -5.28
CA CYS A 64 15.00 -5.51 -4.00
C CYS A 64 14.21 -6.82 -3.92
N LYS A 65 14.18 -7.64 -4.98
CA LYS A 65 13.44 -8.90 -5.00
C LYS A 65 13.71 -9.84 -3.81
N PRO A 66 14.93 -9.92 -3.22
CA PRO A 66 15.17 -10.74 -2.03
C PRO A 66 14.31 -10.38 -0.81
N TYR A 67 13.77 -9.15 -0.74
CA TYR A 67 12.92 -8.73 0.37
C TYR A 67 11.48 -9.25 0.26
N ASP A 68 11.09 -9.76 -0.90
CA ASP A 68 9.82 -10.43 -1.16
C ASP A 68 9.83 -11.91 -0.74
N ASP A 69 10.92 -12.38 -0.13
CA ASP A 69 11.05 -13.76 0.34
C ASP A 69 10.32 -13.94 1.69
N PRO A 70 9.35 -14.87 1.79
CA PRO A 70 8.71 -15.23 3.06
C PRO A 70 9.70 -15.72 4.14
N GLN A 71 10.88 -16.19 3.75
CA GLN A 71 11.95 -16.64 4.64
C GLN A 71 12.94 -15.53 5.03
N LEU A 72 12.71 -14.28 4.60
CA LEU A 72 13.56 -13.13 4.94
C LEU A 72 13.71 -12.96 6.46
N CYS A 73 12.62 -13.18 7.19
CA CYS A 73 12.51 -13.13 8.64
C CYS A 73 11.73 -14.37 9.12
N ALA A 74 11.93 -14.77 10.39
CA ALA A 74 11.07 -15.78 11.00
C ALA A 74 9.61 -15.27 11.05
N PRO A 75 8.60 -16.15 10.88
CA PRO A 75 7.18 -15.73 10.84
C PRO A 75 6.73 -14.95 12.08
N ASP A 76 7.28 -15.28 13.25
CA ASP A 76 6.98 -14.68 14.55
C ASP A 76 7.91 -13.52 14.96
N ASP A 77 8.95 -13.22 14.16
CA ASP A 77 9.89 -12.13 14.43
C ASP A 77 9.34 -10.79 13.93
N LEU A 78 8.42 -10.22 14.73
CA LEU A 78 7.82 -8.90 14.47
C LEU A 78 8.87 -7.80 14.32
N LYS A 79 9.97 -7.85 15.09
CA LYS A 79 11.02 -6.83 15.05
C LYS A 79 11.76 -6.87 13.72
N CYS A 80 11.99 -8.07 13.18
CA CYS A 80 12.58 -8.24 11.86
C CYS A 80 11.64 -7.71 10.78
N TRP A 81 10.35 -8.01 10.82
CA TRP A 81 9.38 -7.51 9.82
C TRP A 81 9.16 -5.99 9.88
N GLU A 82 9.18 -5.38 11.07
CA GLU A 82 9.13 -3.92 11.23
C GLU A 82 10.31 -3.20 10.57
N LYS A 83 11.47 -3.85 10.54
CA LYS A 83 12.70 -3.32 9.95
C LYS A 83 13.07 -3.96 8.63
N CYS A 84 12.32 -4.94 8.15
CA CYS A 84 12.64 -5.73 6.98
C CYS A 84 14.10 -6.18 6.98
N LYS A 85 14.50 -6.97 7.99
CA LYS A 85 15.87 -7.47 8.22
C LYS A 85 16.90 -6.38 8.54
N ASP A 86 17.26 -5.55 7.57
CA ASP A 86 18.35 -4.57 7.63
C ASP A 86 17.93 -3.15 7.18
N GLN A 87 16.66 -2.94 6.87
CA GLN A 87 16.13 -1.61 6.56
C GLN A 87 15.89 -0.77 7.82
N LYS A 88 15.85 0.55 7.63
CA LYS A 88 15.43 1.47 8.71
C LYS A 88 13.93 1.28 9.00
N PRO A 89 13.48 1.44 10.26
CA PRO A 89 12.06 1.39 10.61
C PRO A 89 11.19 2.25 9.70
N ALA A 90 9.95 1.79 9.48
CA ALA A 90 8.98 2.53 8.69
C ALA A 90 8.72 3.87 9.38
N GLN A 91 8.71 4.95 8.60
CA GLN A 91 8.29 6.26 9.11
C GLN A 91 6.82 6.45 8.75
N PRO A 92 5.99 6.94 9.71
CA PRO A 92 4.63 7.30 9.40
C PRO A 92 4.62 8.43 8.35
N ILE A 93 3.70 8.31 7.39
CA ILE A 93 3.41 9.34 6.39
C ILE A 93 1.92 9.67 6.43
N GLY A 94 1.57 10.81 5.86
CA GLY A 94 0.18 11.22 5.76
C GLY A 94 -0.64 10.23 4.95
N VAL A 95 -1.94 10.18 5.25
CA VAL A 95 -2.90 9.44 4.43
C VAL A 95 -3.09 10.20 3.11
N THR A 96 -3.19 9.45 2.02
CA THR A 96 -3.48 9.98 0.69
C THR A 96 -4.96 10.39 0.58
N ASP A 97 -5.22 11.51 -0.08
CA ASP A 97 -6.57 12.06 -0.27
C ASP A 97 -6.83 12.43 -1.74
N GLY A 98 -8.05 12.89 -2.02
CA GLY A 98 -8.44 13.31 -3.37
C GLY A 98 -8.57 12.17 -4.38
N PHE A 99 -8.78 10.92 -3.92
CA PHE A 99 -9.00 9.80 -4.84
C PHE A 99 -10.22 9.99 -5.71
N HIS A 100 -10.00 9.94 -7.03
CA HIS A 100 -11.06 9.89 -8.02
C HIS A 100 -10.61 9.09 -9.24
N MET A 101 -11.57 8.73 -10.09
CA MET A 101 -11.33 8.07 -11.36
C MET A 101 -11.59 9.06 -12.48
N GLU A 102 -10.62 9.23 -13.37
CA GLU A 102 -10.79 9.92 -14.64
C GLU A 102 -10.92 8.89 -15.76
N GLN A 103 -11.74 9.20 -16.78
CA GLN A 103 -11.91 8.33 -17.93
C GLN A 103 -11.52 9.09 -19.20
N ASN A 104 -10.50 8.60 -19.90
CA ASN A 104 -10.00 9.20 -21.13
C ASN A 104 -9.80 8.10 -22.18
N ASN A 105 -10.51 8.16 -23.31
CA ASN A 105 -10.36 7.23 -24.43
C ASN A 105 -10.37 5.74 -24.02
N LEU A 106 -11.44 5.30 -23.34
CA LEU A 106 -11.61 3.93 -22.81
C LEU A 106 -10.60 3.52 -21.72
N THR A 107 -9.71 4.42 -21.30
CA THR A 107 -8.76 4.20 -20.21
C THR A 107 -9.31 4.82 -18.93
N SER A 108 -9.32 4.04 -17.86
CA SER A 108 -9.62 4.53 -16.50
C SER A 108 -8.32 4.81 -15.76
N VAL A 109 -8.18 6.04 -15.25
CA VAL A 109 -7.00 6.49 -14.51
C VAL A 109 -7.41 6.81 -13.08
N VAL A 110 -6.65 6.27 -12.11
CA VAL A 110 -6.82 6.63 -10.70
C VAL A 110 -5.96 7.85 -10.42
N VAL A 111 -6.58 8.92 -9.94
CA VAL A 111 -5.92 10.19 -9.63
C VAL A 111 -6.06 10.47 -8.14
N PHE A 112 -4.98 10.94 -7.51
CA PHE A 112 -4.92 11.25 -6.10
C PHE A 112 -3.91 12.36 -5.84
N ASN A 113 -4.02 13.03 -4.69
CA ASN A 113 -3.08 14.08 -4.32
C ASN A 113 -1.74 13.51 -3.86
N PRO A 114 -0.63 14.19 -4.21
CA PRO A 114 0.70 13.75 -3.79
C PRO A 114 0.86 13.82 -2.27
N VAL A 115 1.23 12.69 -1.67
CA VAL A 115 1.57 12.62 -0.24
C VAL A 115 2.97 13.20 0.01
N LYS A 116 3.06 14.21 0.87
CA LYS A 116 4.34 14.86 1.20
C LYS A 116 5.37 13.85 1.75
N GLY A 117 6.47 13.71 1.03
CA GLY A 117 7.59 12.86 1.42
C GLY A 117 7.39 11.38 1.14
N ALA A 118 6.40 11.00 0.33
CA ALA A 118 6.40 9.70 -0.34
C ALA A 118 7.39 9.72 -1.52
N THR A 119 8.04 8.58 -1.77
CA THR A 119 9.00 8.40 -2.88
C THR A 119 8.48 7.40 -3.91
N PHE A 120 7.51 6.58 -3.52
CA PHE A 120 7.00 5.46 -4.27
C PHE A 120 5.54 5.25 -3.87
N TYR A 121 4.70 4.90 -4.85
CA TYR A 121 3.29 4.62 -4.64
C TYR A 121 3.01 3.20 -5.11
N VAL A 122 2.09 2.53 -4.42
CA VAL A 122 1.59 1.22 -4.81
C VAL A 122 0.08 1.28 -4.74
N VAL A 123 -0.57 0.97 -5.85
CA VAL A 123 -2.03 0.94 -5.95
C VAL A 123 -2.46 -0.51 -6.05
N GLN A 124 -3.02 -1.05 -4.95
CA GLN A 124 -3.66 -2.36 -4.98
C GLN A 124 -5.08 -2.25 -5.53
N TYR A 125 -5.48 -3.27 -6.28
CA TYR A 125 -6.82 -3.35 -6.84
C TYR A 125 -7.40 -4.77 -6.70
N LYS A 126 -8.72 -4.84 -6.76
CA LYS A 126 -9.46 -6.09 -6.77
C LYS A 126 -10.76 -5.93 -7.55
N GLY A 127 -11.26 -7.01 -8.11
CA GLY A 127 -12.58 -7.08 -8.72
C GLY A 127 -13.69 -6.90 -7.68
N SER A 128 -14.86 -6.42 -8.10
CA SER A 128 -16.01 -6.24 -7.20
C SER A 128 -16.49 -7.55 -6.56
N ASN A 129 -16.21 -8.68 -7.21
CA ASN A 129 -16.60 -10.01 -6.74
C ASN A 129 -15.49 -10.71 -5.94
N GLU A 130 -14.34 -10.07 -5.74
CA GLU A 130 -13.23 -10.64 -4.98
C GLU A 130 -13.35 -10.24 -3.51
N GLU A 131 -13.30 -11.23 -2.61
CA GLU A 131 -13.38 -10.99 -1.17
C GLU A 131 -12.09 -10.33 -0.65
N HIS A 132 -10.93 -10.78 -1.15
CA HIS A 132 -9.60 -10.35 -0.72
C HIS A 132 -8.81 -9.72 -1.87
N PHE A 133 -7.85 -8.85 -1.55
CA PHE A 133 -6.86 -8.40 -2.52
C PHE A 133 -5.88 -9.53 -2.82
N ALA A 134 -5.64 -9.78 -4.10
CA ALA A 134 -4.62 -10.74 -4.50
C ALA A 134 -3.23 -10.07 -4.35
N PRO A 135 -2.20 -10.81 -3.89
CA PRO A 135 -0.86 -10.25 -3.69
C PRO A 135 -0.25 -9.65 -4.96
N ASP A 136 -0.62 -10.14 -6.13
CA ASP A 136 -0.13 -9.73 -7.44
C ASP A 136 -1.01 -8.66 -8.13
N HIS A 137 -2.16 -8.31 -7.57
CA HIS A 137 -3.03 -7.25 -8.11
C HIS A 137 -2.62 -5.88 -7.58
N PHE A 138 -1.54 -5.34 -8.14
CA PHE A 138 -1.06 -3.99 -7.84
C PHE A 138 -0.42 -3.32 -9.05
N GLU A 139 -0.38 -1.99 -9.01
CA GLU A 139 0.38 -1.14 -9.93
C GLU A 139 1.34 -0.24 -9.14
N VAL A 140 2.44 0.18 -9.78
CA VAL A 140 3.54 0.97 -9.20
C VAL A 140 3.92 2.17 -10.06
#